data_AF-K0TDP1-F1
#
_entry.id   AF-K0TDP1-F1
#
_cell.length_a   1.000
_cell.length_b   1.000
_cell.length_c   1.000
_cell.angle_alpha   90.00
_cell.angle_beta   90.00
_cell.angle_gamma   90.00
#
_symmetry.space_group_name_H-M   'P 1'
#
loop_
_entity.id
_entity.type
_entity.pdbx_description
1 polymer ?
#
loop_
_entity_poly.entity_id
_entity_poly.type
_entity_poly.pdbx_seq_one_letter_code
_entity_poly.pdbx_strand_id
1 'polypeptide(L)'
;MPDRSSWTANLQRRRPSPDSPSSSSSQLATCFNYKIDQTNMSRLFILLLLSLSSHLAWSKWNATGTVRNLWATPVMEYSGLFSDEQLQAFADDVKSSWAAFLKERSDPRTRRVAKPQAFGTSTPGDKDRINEEFFNYQGRNPINQNTLEVVWQAFCFAVDKFLEETGIPPIDYQRESLTEPGTLEWTKDKGPRRGRQYCWSSLQFGGTHHDLHTHPGSSLAGTLYLEVPSDGGALSLSDPRGPLPPFGYAYRVQPEAGKFVIFPATLPHAVHSTPGEEPRISISCNFPGDWMKFTTSKVVYGESKWDHPMMSREEAMEEEKKKKKEL
;
A
#
# COMPACT_ATOMS: atom_id res chain seq x y z
N MET A 1 58.58 9.85 -35.42
CA MET A 1 58.84 10.26 -34.02
C MET A 1 57.56 10.04 -33.23
N PRO A 2 57.65 9.46 -32.02
CA PRO A 2 57.17 8.11 -31.65
C PRO A 2 55.78 8.15 -30.98
N ASP A 3 55.13 7.08 -30.51
CA ASP A 3 55.05 5.61 -30.73
C ASP A 3 53.96 5.09 -29.74
N ARG A 4 53.42 3.88 -30.02
CA ARG A 4 52.79 2.83 -29.18
C ARG A 4 52.80 3.02 -27.64
N SER A 5 52.01 2.36 -26.79
CA SER A 5 50.95 1.35 -26.81
C SER A 5 50.60 1.09 -25.33
N SER A 6 49.41 0.55 -25.09
CA SER A 6 49.01 -0.30 -23.95
C SER A 6 50.09 -0.78 -22.96
N TRP A 7 49.81 -0.75 -21.65
CA TRP A 7 50.24 -1.80 -20.71
C TRP A 7 49.23 -2.00 -19.56
N THR A 8 48.90 -3.27 -19.37
CA THR A 8 48.18 -3.88 -18.26
C THR A 8 49.14 -4.33 -17.15
N ALA A 9 48.64 -4.29 -15.91
CA ALA A 9 48.83 -5.22 -14.78
C ALA A 9 50.25 -5.65 -14.29
N ASN A 10 50.39 -5.56 -12.95
CA ASN A 10 50.62 -6.67 -11.99
C ASN A 10 51.94 -6.76 -11.18
N LEU A 11 51.73 -7.17 -9.91
CA LEU A 11 52.55 -8.03 -9.03
C LEU A 11 53.58 -7.47 -8.01
N GLN A 12 53.26 -7.81 -6.75
CA GLN A 12 54.06 -8.59 -5.76
C GLN A 12 54.98 -7.93 -4.71
N ARG A 13 54.55 -8.14 -3.44
CA ARG A 13 55.25 -8.70 -2.26
C ARG A 13 56.62 -8.13 -1.83
N ARG A 14 56.70 -7.76 -0.54
CA ARG A 14 57.72 -8.24 0.45
C ARG A 14 57.40 -7.75 1.89
N ARG A 15 57.48 -8.66 2.87
CA ARG A 15 57.80 -8.44 4.30
C ARG A 15 59.13 -9.18 4.59
N PRO A 16 59.91 -8.81 5.63
CA PRO A 16 59.79 -9.46 6.95
C PRO A 16 60.02 -8.54 8.20
N SER A 17 59.64 -9.07 9.37
CA SER A 17 59.64 -8.57 10.78
C SER A 17 61.06 -8.48 11.43
N PRO A 18 61.27 -8.48 12.78
CA PRO A 18 60.43 -8.15 13.97
C PRO A 18 61.14 -7.20 14.97
N ASP A 19 60.45 -6.69 15.99
CA ASP A 19 61.05 -6.44 17.31
C ASP A 19 59.98 -6.29 18.41
N SER A 20 60.21 -7.01 19.51
CA SER A 20 59.54 -6.89 20.81
C SER A 20 60.60 -7.26 21.86
N PRO A 21 60.65 -6.64 23.04
CA PRO A 21 59.97 -7.28 24.18
C PRO A 21 59.42 -6.35 25.30
N SER A 22 58.45 -6.92 26.02
CA SER A 22 58.19 -6.82 27.48
C SER A 22 57.91 -5.46 28.14
N SER A 23 56.73 -5.31 28.77
CA SER A 23 56.53 -5.60 30.21
C SER A 23 55.18 -5.07 30.73
N SER A 24 54.69 -5.75 31.75
CA SER A 24 53.44 -5.59 32.50
C SER A 24 53.26 -4.25 33.21
N SER A 25 52.02 -3.74 33.32
CA SER A 25 51.29 -3.55 34.60
C SER A 25 50.05 -2.62 34.47
N SER A 26 48.93 -3.10 35.02
CA SER A 26 47.83 -2.41 35.70
C SER A 26 47.24 -1.08 35.21
N GLN A 27 45.92 -1.14 34.98
CA GLN A 27 44.87 -0.20 35.41
C GLN A 27 44.84 1.21 34.79
N LEU A 28 43.78 1.47 34.01
CA LEU A 28 42.72 2.42 34.35
C LEU A 28 41.61 2.33 33.27
N ALA A 29 40.52 1.67 33.62
CA ALA A 29 39.31 1.65 32.82
C ALA A 29 38.56 2.96 33.02
N THR A 30 38.59 3.84 32.02
CA THR A 30 37.72 5.01 31.96
C THR A 30 36.35 4.55 31.47
N CYS A 31 35.39 4.39 32.39
CA CYS A 31 33.99 4.15 32.05
C CYS A 31 33.40 5.35 31.30
N PHE A 32 33.26 5.25 29.98
CA PHE A 32 32.27 6.03 29.25
C PHE A 32 30.91 5.37 29.44
N ASN A 33 30.08 5.96 30.30
CA ASN A 33 28.66 5.60 30.44
C ASN A 33 27.93 6.00 29.15
N TYR A 34 27.87 5.07 28.18
CA TYR A 34 26.80 5.09 27.19
C TYR A 34 25.52 4.66 27.89
N LYS A 35 24.65 5.62 28.23
CA LYS A 35 23.24 5.32 28.47
C LYS A 35 22.67 4.79 27.15
N ILE A 36 22.58 3.47 27.04
CA ILE A 36 21.81 2.82 25.99
C ILE A 36 20.35 3.16 26.28
N ASP A 37 19.78 4.01 25.44
CA ASP A 37 18.38 4.39 25.47
C ASP A 37 17.53 3.12 25.21
N GLN A 38 16.75 2.70 26.21
CA GLN A 38 15.93 1.48 26.12
C GLN A 38 14.88 1.55 25.00
N THR A 39 14.55 2.76 24.51
CA THR A 39 13.67 2.96 23.36
C THR A 39 14.30 2.58 22.01
N ASN A 40 15.63 2.67 21.88
CA ASN A 40 16.33 2.23 20.67
C ASN A 40 16.51 0.71 20.62
N MET A 41 16.68 0.07 21.79
CA MET A 41 16.76 -1.39 21.91
C MET A 41 15.44 -2.06 21.52
N SER A 42 14.28 -1.51 21.93
CA SER A 42 12.97 -2.05 21.57
C SER A 42 12.64 -1.88 20.09
N ARG A 43 12.98 -0.72 19.49
CA ARG A 43 12.87 -0.50 18.04
C ARG A 43 13.73 -1.48 17.23
N LEU A 44 15.00 -1.68 17.64
CA LEU A 44 15.87 -2.64 16.97
C LEU A 44 15.32 -4.07 17.11
N PHE A 45 14.78 -4.45 18.27
CA PHE A 45 14.22 -5.79 18.49
C PHE A 45 12.94 -6.06 17.68
N ILE A 46 12.04 -5.09 17.59
CA ILE A 46 10.82 -5.15 16.76
C ILE A 46 11.20 -5.26 15.27
N LEU A 47 12.12 -4.43 14.80
CA LEU A 47 12.61 -4.47 13.42
C LEU A 47 13.45 -5.72 13.11
N LEU A 48 14.19 -6.26 14.08
CA LEU A 48 14.97 -7.49 13.93
C LEU A 48 14.05 -8.72 13.84
N LEU A 49 12.98 -8.77 14.64
CA LEU A 49 11.89 -9.76 14.52
C LEU A 49 11.17 -9.66 13.17
N LEU A 50 10.99 -8.45 12.63
CA LEU A 50 10.46 -8.24 11.28
C LEU A 50 11.46 -8.66 10.17
N SER A 51 12.77 -8.55 10.42
CA SER A 51 13.83 -8.86 9.43
C SER A 51 14.26 -10.34 9.39
N LEU A 52 14.14 -11.08 10.51
CA LEU A 52 14.44 -12.51 10.59
C LEU A 52 13.28 -13.39 10.11
N SER A 53 12.13 -12.78 9.84
CA SER A 53 10.94 -13.41 9.29
C SER A 53 10.79 -13.08 7.80
N SER A 54 11.76 -13.49 6.97
CA SER A 54 11.46 -13.83 5.57
C SER A 54 10.44 -14.97 5.45
N HIS A 55 10.13 -15.60 6.59
CA HIS A 55 8.89 -16.26 6.90
C HIS A 55 8.14 -15.46 7.97
N LEU A 56 7.40 -14.41 7.57
CA LEU A 56 6.08 -14.20 8.15
C LEU A 56 5.28 -15.46 7.76
N ALA A 57 5.51 -16.56 8.48
CA ALA A 57 4.50 -17.58 8.64
C ALA A 57 3.21 -16.81 8.88
N TRP A 58 2.13 -17.15 8.18
CA TRP A 58 0.82 -16.54 8.34
C TRP A 58 0.39 -16.58 9.81
N SER A 59 0.94 -15.71 10.64
CA SER A 59 0.52 -15.43 11.99
C SER A 59 -0.93 -15.07 11.83
N LYS A 60 -1.86 -15.81 12.42
CA LYS A 60 -3.30 -15.54 12.28
C LYS A 60 -3.54 -14.05 12.49
N TRP A 61 -3.87 -13.35 11.40
CA TRP A 61 -4.30 -11.95 11.46
C TRP A 61 -5.68 -12.03 12.07
N ASN A 62 -5.83 -11.55 13.30
CA ASN A 62 -7.13 -11.52 13.98
C ASN A 62 -7.90 -10.27 13.53
N ALA A 63 -8.13 -10.17 12.23
CA ALA A 63 -8.73 -9.03 11.59
C ALA A 63 -10.23 -9.27 11.35
N THR A 64 -11.00 -8.19 11.42
CA THR A 64 -12.42 -8.19 11.07
C THR A 64 -12.64 -7.35 9.83
N GLY A 65 -13.35 -7.93 8.85
CA GLY A 65 -13.68 -7.29 7.58
C GLY A 65 -15.17 -7.00 7.48
N THR A 66 -15.54 -5.91 6.82
CA THR A 66 -16.92 -5.62 6.42
C THR A 66 -16.94 -5.27 4.94
N VAL A 67 -17.65 -6.07 4.14
CA VAL A 67 -17.92 -5.78 2.72
C VAL A 67 -19.24 -5.04 2.60
N ARG A 68 -19.23 -3.94 1.85
CA ARG A 68 -20.43 -3.19 1.45
C ARG A 68 -20.48 -3.11 -0.06
N ASN A 69 -21.60 -3.51 -0.64
CA ASN A 69 -21.87 -3.25 -2.05
C ASN A 69 -22.44 -1.85 -2.19
N LEU A 70 -21.56 -0.89 -2.45
CA LEU A 70 -21.95 0.47 -2.81
C LEU A 70 -22.42 0.42 -4.26
N TRP A 71 -23.72 0.52 -4.47
CA TRP A 71 -24.33 0.28 -5.78
C TRP A 71 -24.04 -1.16 -6.25
N ALA A 72 -23.30 -1.35 -7.34
CA ALA A 72 -22.80 -2.64 -7.82
C ALA A 72 -21.28 -2.80 -7.60
N THR A 73 -20.69 -1.99 -6.71
CA THR A 73 -19.25 -1.92 -6.49
C THR A 73 -18.93 -2.34 -5.05
N PRO A 74 -18.27 -3.49 -4.84
CA PRO A 74 -17.87 -3.91 -3.50
C PRO A 74 -16.76 -3.02 -2.96
N VAL A 75 -16.90 -2.61 -1.70
CA VAL A 75 -15.90 -1.90 -0.92
C VAL A 75 -15.76 -2.62 0.42
N MET A 76 -14.53 -2.93 0.79
CA MET A 76 -14.25 -3.62 2.05
C MET A 76 -13.45 -2.75 2.99
N GLU A 77 -13.83 -2.75 4.26
CA GLU A 77 -13.06 -2.17 5.35
C GLU A 77 -12.56 -3.27 6.27
N TYR A 78 -11.26 -3.26 6.57
CA TYR A 78 -10.61 -4.12 7.55
C TYR A 78 -10.20 -3.33 8.79
N SER A 79 -10.28 -3.98 9.95
CA SER A 79 -9.68 -3.53 11.20
C SER A 79 -8.96 -4.67 11.90
N GLY A 80 -8.00 -4.36 12.77
CA GLY A 80 -7.24 -5.36 13.54
C GLY A 80 -6.14 -6.09 12.76
N LEU A 81 -5.73 -5.56 11.59
CA LEU A 81 -4.59 -6.10 10.84
C LEU A 81 -3.25 -5.83 11.54
N PHE A 82 -3.15 -4.75 12.32
CA PHE A 82 -1.94 -4.31 13.00
C PHE A 82 -2.26 -3.83 14.42
N SER A 83 -1.29 -4.00 15.32
CA SER A 83 -1.29 -3.41 16.66
C SER A 83 -0.97 -1.92 16.62
N ASP A 84 -1.32 -1.19 17.68
CA ASP A 84 -1.01 0.24 17.81
C ASP A 84 0.50 0.51 17.75
N GLU A 85 1.32 -0.38 18.32
CA GLU A 85 2.78 -0.26 18.25
C GLU A 85 3.31 -0.40 16.82
N GLN A 86 2.72 -1.29 16.01
CA GLN A 86 3.08 -1.43 14.60
C GLN A 86 2.66 -0.20 13.80
N LEU A 87 1.44 0.29 14.01
CA LEU A 87 0.93 1.49 13.34
C LEU A 87 1.81 2.70 13.66
N GLN A 88 2.21 2.87 14.93
CA GLN A 88 3.13 3.94 15.34
C GLN A 88 4.51 3.79 14.67
N ALA A 89 5.07 2.58 14.62
CA ALA A 89 6.35 2.34 13.95
C ALA A 89 6.29 2.67 12.45
N PHE A 90 5.19 2.30 11.78
CA PHE A 90 4.99 2.64 10.37
C PHE A 90 4.84 4.16 10.17
N ALA A 91 4.11 4.84 11.06
CA ALA A 91 3.96 6.29 11.01
C ALA A 91 5.29 7.01 11.21
N ASP A 92 6.14 6.53 12.13
CA ASP A 92 7.47 7.07 12.37
C ASP A 92 8.39 6.92 11.14
N ASP A 93 8.31 5.79 10.43
CA ASP A 93 9.04 5.59 9.16
C ASP A 93 8.58 6.58 8.08
N VAL A 94 7.27 6.83 7.98
CA VAL A 94 6.71 7.83 7.05
C VAL A 94 7.18 9.23 7.42
N LYS A 95 7.09 9.61 8.70
CA LYS A 95 7.57 10.92 9.22
C LYS A 95 9.06 11.11 8.95
N SER A 96 9.87 10.07 9.10
CA SER A 96 11.31 10.10 8.82
C SER A 96 11.59 10.36 7.33
N SER A 97 10.87 9.67 6.43
CA SER A 97 10.98 9.90 4.99
C SER A 97 10.50 11.30 4.59
N TRP A 98 9.40 11.77 5.20
CA TRP A 98 8.89 13.12 5.00
C TRP A 98 9.90 14.20 5.41
N ALA A 99 10.55 14.05 6.56
CA ALA A 99 11.59 14.97 7.00
C ALA A 99 12.79 15.01 6.04
N ALA A 100 13.21 13.85 5.52
CA ALA A 100 14.26 13.76 4.51
C ALA A 100 13.86 14.42 3.18
N PHE A 101 12.60 14.25 2.76
CA PHE A 101 12.02 14.93 1.61
C PHE A 101 12.04 16.45 1.79
N LEU A 102 11.57 16.98 2.92
CA LEU A 102 11.57 18.42 3.18
C LEU A 102 13.00 19.00 3.14
N LYS A 103 13.98 18.25 3.65
CA LYS A 103 15.39 18.63 3.55
C LYS A 103 15.86 18.72 2.09
N GLU A 104 15.62 17.69 1.27
CA GLU A 104 15.96 17.70 -0.17
C GLU A 104 15.25 18.84 -0.91
N ARG A 105 13.97 19.07 -0.59
CA ARG A 105 13.12 20.11 -1.19
C ARG A 105 13.61 21.51 -0.88
N SER A 106 14.14 21.74 0.33
CA SER A 106 14.63 23.04 0.79
C SER A 106 16.01 23.41 0.23
N ASP A 107 16.82 22.43 -0.22
CA ASP A 107 18.15 22.69 -0.78
C ASP A 107 18.09 22.89 -2.31
N PRO A 108 18.38 24.10 -2.83
CA PRO A 108 18.32 24.41 -4.25
C PRO A 108 19.23 23.54 -5.13
N ARG A 109 20.27 22.92 -4.56
CA ARG A 109 21.23 22.07 -5.30
C ARG A 109 20.70 20.66 -5.52
N THR A 110 19.83 20.18 -4.63
CA THR A 110 19.26 18.83 -4.70
C THR A 110 17.80 18.84 -5.11
N ARG A 111 17.11 20.00 -5.01
CA ARG A 111 15.72 20.16 -5.37
C ARG A 111 15.49 19.80 -6.83
N ARG A 112 14.68 18.78 -7.06
CA ARG A 112 14.17 18.42 -8.39
C ARG A 112 12.77 18.99 -8.56
N VAL A 113 12.50 19.59 -9.72
CA VAL A 113 11.15 20.04 -10.07
C VAL A 113 10.32 18.79 -10.41
N ALA A 114 9.22 18.56 -9.67
CA ALA A 114 8.29 17.50 -10.03
C ALA A 114 7.73 17.74 -11.44
N LYS A 115 7.71 16.68 -12.26
CA LYS A 115 6.93 16.71 -13.50
C LYS A 115 5.45 16.63 -13.10
N PRO A 116 4.58 17.48 -13.66
CA PRO A 116 3.13 17.32 -13.47
C PRO A 116 2.73 15.89 -13.87
N GLN A 117 1.76 15.29 -13.16
CA GLN A 117 1.16 14.06 -13.66
C GLN A 117 0.56 14.30 -15.05
N ALA A 118 0.58 13.26 -15.90
CA ALA A 118 0.19 13.35 -17.31
C ALA A 118 -1.25 13.84 -17.55
N PHE A 119 -2.08 13.93 -16.51
CA PHE A 119 -3.48 14.35 -16.57
C PHE A 119 -3.78 15.74 -15.99
N GLY A 120 -2.76 16.57 -15.70
CA GLY A 120 -2.94 18.03 -15.60
C GLY A 120 -3.84 18.53 -14.45
N THR A 121 -3.78 17.90 -13.27
CA THR A 121 -4.66 18.22 -12.13
C THR A 121 -4.19 19.36 -11.22
N SER A 122 -3.01 19.98 -11.44
CA SER A 122 -2.44 20.94 -10.48
C SER A 122 -2.36 22.39 -11.00
N THR A 123 -2.81 23.36 -10.19
CA THR A 123 -2.66 24.82 -10.36
C THR A 123 -1.43 25.40 -9.61
N PRO A 124 -0.91 26.59 -9.97
CA PRO A 124 0.33 27.13 -9.40
C PRO A 124 0.34 27.42 -7.89
N GLY A 125 -0.83 27.46 -7.24
CA GLY A 125 -0.99 27.71 -5.79
C GLY A 125 -1.25 26.46 -4.96
N ASP A 126 -1.27 25.27 -5.57
CA ASP A 126 -1.72 24.06 -4.90
C ASP A 126 -0.75 23.64 -3.80
N LYS A 127 -1.27 23.63 -2.57
CA LYS A 127 -0.67 22.88 -1.47
C LYS A 127 -0.51 21.40 -1.88
N ASP A 128 -1.32 20.91 -2.80
CA ASP A 128 -1.30 19.53 -3.30
C ASP A 128 -0.02 19.18 -4.07
N ARG A 129 0.71 20.19 -4.57
CA ARG A 129 2.03 19.97 -5.19
C ARG A 129 3.03 19.35 -4.21
N ILE A 130 2.89 19.58 -2.90
CA ILE A 130 3.77 18.93 -1.91
C ILE A 130 3.54 17.42 -1.86
N ASN A 131 2.29 16.97 -2.00
CA ASN A 131 1.92 15.57 -1.98
C ASN A 131 2.43 14.88 -3.26
N GLU A 132 2.28 15.52 -4.41
CA GLU A 132 2.85 15.03 -5.68
C GLU A 132 4.39 14.98 -5.63
N GLU A 133 5.04 16.00 -5.07
CA GLU A 133 6.50 16.03 -4.91
C GLU A 133 6.98 14.92 -3.97
N PHE A 134 6.27 14.66 -2.88
CA PHE A 134 6.60 13.56 -1.95
C PHE A 134 6.34 12.18 -2.56
N PHE A 135 5.25 12.00 -3.31
CA PHE A 135 5.01 10.78 -4.08
C PHE A 135 6.16 10.50 -5.05
N ASN A 136 6.57 11.51 -5.83
CA ASN A 136 7.69 11.39 -6.75
C ASN A 136 9.04 11.15 -6.05
N TYR A 137 9.24 11.71 -4.86
CA TYR A 137 10.42 11.48 -4.03
C TYR A 137 10.55 9.99 -3.65
N GLN A 138 9.44 9.36 -3.28
CA GLN A 138 9.40 7.96 -2.85
C GLN A 138 9.81 6.95 -3.94
N GLY A 139 9.64 7.30 -5.22
CA GLY A 139 10.13 6.48 -6.33
C GLY A 139 11.66 6.26 -6.31
N ARG A 140 12.41 7.22 -5.77
CA ARG A 140 13.88 7.13 -5.58
C ARG A 140 14.26 6.77 -4.16
N ASN A 141 13.53 7.32 -3.20
CA ASN A 141 13.78 7.24 -1.77
C ASN A 141 12.53 6.67 -1.08
N PRO A 142 12.24 5.37 -1.26
CA PRO A 142 11.07 4.77 -0.65
C PRO A 142 11.12 4.94 0.87
N ILE A 143 9.96 4.95 1.53
CA ILE A 143 9.92 4.77 2.98
C ILE A 143 10.57 3.41 3.35
N ASN A 144 10.78 3.18 4.64
CA ASN A 144 11.39 1.96 5.15
C ASN A 144 10.85 0.70 4.45
N GLN A 145 11.75 -0.07 3.84
CA GLN A 145 11.37 -1.20 3.02
C GLN A 145 10.63 -2.26 3.83
N ASN A 146 11.02 -2.51 5.08
CA ASN A 146 10.34 -3.50 5.92
C ASN A 146 8.87 -3.11 6.16
N THR A 147 8.61 -1.82 6.39
CA THR A 147 7.24 -1.29 6.53
C THR A 147 6.44 -1.49 5.24
N LEU A 148 7.00 -1.17 4.08
CA LEU A 148 6.31 -1.40 2.79
C LEU A 148 6.04 -2.88 2.54
N GLU A 149 6.99 -3.77 2.82
CA GLU A 149 6.80 -5.20 2.61
C GLU A 149 5.72 -5.77 3.54
N VAL A 150 5.72 -5.38 4.82
CA VAL A 150 4.71 -5.83 5.80
C VAL A 150 3.31 -5.34 5.41
N VAL A 151 3.18 -4.05 5.07
CA VAL A 151 1.89 -3.47 4.65
C VAL A 151 1.42 -4.08 3.33
N TRP A 152 2.32 -4.36 2.41
CA TRP A 152 1.98 -5.03 1.16
C TRP A 152 1.49 -6.47 1.37
N GLN A 153 2.14 -7.26 2.21
CA GLN A 153 1.67 -8.62 2.52
C GLN A 153 0.28 -8.59 3.19
N ALA A 154 0.02 -7.60 4.04
CA ALA A 154 -1.32 -7.33 4.59
C ALA A 154 -2.35 -7.09 3.50
N PHE A 155 -1.98 -6.23 2.55
CA PHE A 155 -2.84 -5.84 1.46
C PHE A 155 -3.14 -7.02 0.55
N CYS A 156 -2.16 -7.85 0.20
CA CYS A 156 -2.40 -9.08 -0.56
C CYS A 156 -3.33 -10.04 0.18
N PHE A 157 -3.13 -10.25 1.49
CA PHE A 157 -4.05 -11.05 2.31
C PHE A 157 -5.48 -10.50 2.27
N ALA A 158 -5.62 -9.19 2.41
CA ALA A 158 -6.90 -8.51 2.41
C ALA A 158 -7.55 -8.49 1.01
N VAL A 159 -6.76 -8.47 -0.07
CA VAL A 159 -7.23 -8.67 -1.45
C VAL A 159 -7.74 -10.09 -1.66
N ASP A 160 -7.01 -11.12 -1.21
CA ASP A 160 -7.49 -12.51 -1.30
C ASP A 160 -8.87 -12.66 -0.66
N LYS A 161 -9.05 -12.05 0.52
CA LYS A 161 -10.34 -12.05 1.21
C LYS A 161 -11.39 -11.17 0.53
N PHE A 162 -11.01 -10.05 -0.06
CA PHE A 162 -11.93 -9.24 -0.86
C PHE A 162 -12.55 -10.08 -1.97
N LEU A 163 -11.71 -10.83 -2.69
CA LEU A 163 -12.13 -11.68 -3.79
C LEU A 163 -13.04 -12.82 -3.30
N GLU A 164 -12.67 -13.49 -2.20
CA GLU A 164 -13.47 -14.54 -1.57
C GLU A 164 -14.87 -14.06 -1.17
N GLU A 165 -14.95 -12.97 -0.39
CA GLU A 165 -16.21 -12.46 0.17
C GLU A 165 -17.12 -11.81 -0.89
N THR A 166 -16.55 -11.38 -2.02
CA THR A 166 -17.30 -10.78 -3.13
C THR A 166 -17.63 -11.77 -4.24
N GLY A 167 -17.11 -13.00 -4.17
CA GLY A 167 -17.26 -14.00 -5.21
C GLY A 167 -16.52 -13.67 -6.52
N ILE A 168 -15.60 -12.70 -6.50
CA ILE A 168 -14.78 -12.34 -7.65
C ILE A 168 -13.65 -13.38 -7.78
N PRO A 169 -13.42 -13.98 -8.96
CA PRO A 169 -12.34 -14.93 -9.16
C PRO A 169 -10.96 -14.26 -9.00
N PRO A 170 -9.90 -15.06 -8.82
CA PRO A 170 -8.53 -14.55 -8.76
C PRO A 170 -8.18 -13.62 -9.92
N ILE A 171 -7.54 -12.49 -9.60
CA ILE A 171 -7.18 -11.44 -10.54
C ILE A 171 -5.99 -11.87 -11.40
N ASP A 172 -6.13 -11.72 -12.72
CA ASP A 172 -5.02 -11.85 -13.66
C ASP A 172 -4.10 -10.63 -13.59
N TYR A 173 -2.80 -10.86 -13.38
CA TYR A 173 -1.79 -9.81 -13.46
C TYR A 173 -0.52 -10.28 -14.17
N GLN A 174 0.27 -9.32 -14.66
CA GLN A 174 1.55 -9.60 -15.30
C GLN A 174 2.69 -9.61 -14.28
N ARG A 175 3.59 -10.60 -14.41
CA ARG A 175 4.86 -10.66 -13.68
C ARG A 175 6.01 -11.00 -14.63
N GLU A 176 7.24 -10.81 -14.17
CA GLU A 176 8.42 -11.33 -14.88
C GLU A 176 8.33 -12.86 -14.98
N SER A 177 8.60 -13.39 -16.19
CA SER A 177 8.50 -14.82 -16.42
C SER A 177 9.57 -15.59 -15.64
N LEU A 178 9.14 -16.70 -15.03
CA LEU A 178 10.05 -17.61 -14.32
C LEU A 178 10.88 -18.48 -15.27
N THR A 179 10.43 -18.65 -16.52
CA THR A 179 11.05 -19.51 -17.52
C THR A 179 11.82 -18.74 -18.58
N GLU A 180 11.44 -17.48 -18.84
CA GLU A 180 12.05 -16.63 -19.87
C GLU A 180 12.45 -15.25 -19.29
N PRO A 181 13.67 -15.11 -18.75
CA PRO A 181 14.12 -13.85 -18.14
C PRO A 181 13.97 -12.65 -19.08
N GLY A 182 13.43 -11.54 -18.57
CA GLY A 182 13.19 -10.32 -19.34
C GLY A 182 11.86 -10.28 -20.11
N THR A 183 11.03 -11.31 -20.04
CA THR A 183 9.65 -11.29 -20.58
C THR A 183 8.61 -11.24 -19.46
N LEU A 184 7.36 -10.91 -19.83
CA LEU A 184 6.23 -10.88 -18.89
C LEU A 184 5.28 -12.05 -19.19
N GLU A 185 4.78 -12.69 -18.13
CA GLU A 185 3.75 -13.72 -18.19
C GLU A 185 2.51 -13.32 -17.38
N TRP A 186 1.34 -13.80 -17.79
CA TRP A 186 0.10 -13.65 -17.02
C TRP A 186 -0.01 -14.74 -15.95
N THR A 187 -0.41 -14.36 -14.74
CA THR A 187 -0.64 -15.28 -13.61
C THR A 187 -1.84 -14.85 -12.76
N LYS A 188 -2.34 -15.77 -11.94
CA LYS A 188 -3.43 -15.60 -10.97
C LYS A 188 -2.99 -15.87 -9.52
N ASP A 189 -1.68 -15.83 -9.27
CA ASP A 189 -1.13 -16.04 -7.92
C ASP A 189 -1.53 -14.92 -6.94
N LYS A 190 -1.14 -15.05 -5.66
CA LYS A 190 -1.45 -14.13 -4.54
C LYS A 190 -0.83 -12.71 -4.64
N GLY A 191 -0.59 -12.24 -5.86
CA GLY A 191 0.07 -10.98 -6.16
C GLY A 191 1.61 -11.05 -6.09
N PRO A 192 2.28 -9.96 -6.52
CA PRO A 192 3.72 -9.80 -6.39
C PRO A 192 4.24 -10.08 -4.98
N ARG A 193 5.41 -10.70 -4.86
CA ARG A 193 6.03 -10.96 -3.54
C ARG A 193 6.54 -9.71 -2.84
N ARG A 194 6.85 -8.64 -3.58
CA ARG A 194 7.45 -7.42 -3.04
C ARG A 194 6.56 -6.21 -3.28
N GLY A 195 6.39 -5.39 -2.26
CA GLY A 195 5.46 -4.26 -2.24
C GLY A 195 6.01 -2.92 -2.68
N ARG A 196 7.34 -2.78 -2.79
CA ARG A 196 8.00 -1.48 -3.01
C ARG A 196 7.46 -0.68 -4.21
N GLN A 197 6.99 -1.38 -5.26
CA GLN A 197 6.46 -0.74 -6.48
C GLN A 197 4.96 -0.50 -6.44
N TYR A 198 4.27 -1.03 -5.43
CA TYR A 198 2.82 -1.09 -5.36
C TYR A 198 2.24 -0.28 -4.22
N CYS A 199 3.05 0.10 -3.22
CA CYS A 199 2.61 0.92 -2.10
C CYS A 199 3.44 2.20 -1.96
N TRP A 200 2.79 3.26 -1.47
CA TRP A 200 3.42 4.54 -1.16
C TRP A 200 2.71 5.21 0.03
N SER A 201 3.41 6.09 0.72
CA SER A 201 2.86 6.86 1.83
C SER A 201 2.34 8.22 1.40
N SER A 202 1.36 8.72 2.13
CA SER A 202 0.82 10.07 2.04
C SER A 202 0.77 10.69 3.44
N LEU A 203 1.00 12.01 3.50
CA LEU A 203 0.96 12.79 4.72
C LEU A 203 0.20 14.10 4.41
N GLN A 204 -0.98 14.26 5.00
CA GLN A 204 -1.96 15.29 4.65
C GLN A 204 -2.29 16.15 5.88
N PHE A 205 -2.14 17.46 5.74
CA PHE A 205 -2.37 18.48 6.76
C PHE A 205 -2.44 19.86 6.08
N GLY A 206 -2.74 20.90 6.84
CA GLY A 206 -2.74 22.29 6.38
C GLY A 206 -3.76 22.54 5.27
N GLY A 207 -4.79 21.71 5.17
CA GLY A 207 -5.82 21.79 4.13
C GLY A 207 -5.48 21.10 2.81
N THR A 208 -4.39 20.34 2.73
CA THR A 208 -4.08 19.52 1.53
C THR A 208 -5.17 18.50 1.25
N HIS A 209 -5.35 18.11 -0.01
CA HIS A 209 -6.38 17.16 -0.48
C HIS A 209 -5.89 16.30 -1.66
N HIS A 210 -6.74 15.39 -2.11
CA HIS A 210 -6.53 14.68 -3.38
C HIS A 210 -7.80 14.75 -4.21
N ASP A 211 -7.67 15.28 -5.42
CA ASP A 211 -8.77 15.41 -6.38
C ASP A 211 -9.35 14.06 -6.80
N LEU A 212 -10.51 14.13 -7.44
CA LEU A 212 -11.17 12.97 -8.00
C LEU A 212 -10.28 12.28 -9.06
N HIS A 213 -9.93 11.02 -8.83
CA HIS A 213 -9.10 10.23 -9.73
C HIS A 213 -9.45 8.74 -9.67
N THR A 214 -8.73 7.95 -10.48
CA THR A 214 -8.75 6.48 -10.51
C THR A 214 -7.30 5.98 -10.61
N HIS A 215 -7.07 4.67 -10.54
CA HIS A 215 -5.74 4.05 -10.69
C HIS A 215 -5.66 3.18 -11.95
N PRO A 216 -5.35 3.76 -13.13
CA PRO A 216 -5.17 3.00 -14.36
C PRO A 216 -4.10 1.91 -14.23
N GLY A 217 -4.39 0.72 -14.79
CA GLY A 217 -3.47 -0.42 -14.78
C GLY A 217 -3.43 -1.22 -13.48
N SER A 218 -4.34 -0.93 -12.53
CA SER A 218 -4.52 -1.69 -11.28
C SER A 218 -5.95 -2.24 -11.20
N SER A 219 -6.13 -3.41 -10.61
CA SER A 219 -7.46 -4.00 -10.44
C SER A 219 -8.12 -3.57 -9.14
N LEU A 220 -7.36 -3.54 -8.04
CA LEU A 220 -7.82 -3.07 -6.74
C LEU A 220 -6.87 -1.99 -6.22
N ALA A 221 -7.42 -1.06 -5.46
CA ALA A 221 -6.68 -0.08 -4.69
C ALA A 221 -7.06 -0.22 -3.21
N GLY A 222 -6.17 0.24 -2.33
CA GLY A 222 -6.51 0.35 -0.93
C GLY A 222 -5.68 1.37 -0.19
N THR A 223 -6.14 1.73 0.99
CA THR A 223 -5.49 2.69 1.88
C THR A 223 -5.56 2.23 3.33
N LEU A 224 -4.40 2.05 3.95
CA LEU A 224 -4.22 1.86 5.39
C LEU A 224 -4.02 3.22 6.06
N TYR A 225 -4.80 3.53 7.08
CA TYR A 225 -4.62 4.74 7.88
C TYR A 225 -3.75 4.43 9.10
N LEU A 226 -2.70 5.22 9.30
CA LEU A 226 -1.74 5.04 10.40
C LEU A 226 -2.03 6.02 11.54
N GLU A 227 -2.18 7.30 11.22
CA GLU A 227 -2.53 8.37 12.16
C GLU A 227 -3.60 9.24 11.50
N VAL A 228 -4.62 9.64 12.27
CA VAL A 228 -5.77 10.39 11.75
C VAL A 228 -6.18 11.45 12.77
N PRO A 229 -6.17 12.75 12.44
CA PRO A 229 -6.68 13.79 13.31
C PRO A 229 -8.22 13.78 13.32
N SER A 230 -8.84 14.50 14.25
CA SER A 230 -10.30 14.54 14.40
C SER A 230 -11.07 14.92 13.11
N ASP A 231 -10.50 15.80 12.28
CA ASP A 231 -10.96 16.09 10.93
C ASP A 231 -9.91 15.60 9.92
N GLY A 232 -9.86 14.29 9.71
CA GLY A 232 -8.86 13.62 8.88
C GLY A 232 -9.06 13.79 7.38
N GLY A 233 -10.19 14.32 6.92
CA GLY A 233 -10.58 14.28 5.51
C GLY A 233 -11.06 12.89 5.07
N ALA A 234 -12.33 12.79 4.70
CA ALA A 234 -12.94 11.54 4.24
C ALA A 234 -12.39 11.06 2.90
N LEU A 235 -12.27 9.73 2.74
CA LEU A 235 -12.18 9.10 1.44
C LEU A 235 -13.58 9.12 0.80
N SER A 236 -13.73 9.84 -0.30
CA SER A 236 -14.99 10.04 -1.01
C SER A 236 -15.02 9.16 -2.26
N LEU A 237 -15.89 8.14 -2.25
CA LEU A 237 -16.10 7.19 -3.33
C LEU A 237 -17.29 7.63 -4.17
N SER A 238 -17.09 7.96 -5.45
CA SER A 238 -18.12 8.54 -6.32
C SER A 238 -18.89 7.47 -7.09
N ASP A 239 -20.20 7.69 -7.29
CA ASP A 239 -21.07 6.77 -8.04
C ASP A 239 -20.56 6.53 -9.47
N PRO A 240 -20.15 5.29 -9.82
CA PRO A 240 -19.58 4.99 -11.12
C PRO A 240 -20.63 5.03 -12.23
N ARG A 241 -21.93 5.13 -11.91
CA ARG A 241 -23.02 5.26 -12.90
C ARG A 241 -23.11 6.66 -13.50
N GLY A 242 -22.33 7.61 -12.99
CA GLY A 242 -22.16 8.95 -13.53
C GLY A 242 -22.83 10.04 -12.69
N PRO A 243 -22.72 11.30 -13.12
CA PRO A 243 -23.09 12.47 -12.31
C PRO A 243 -24.57 12.87 -12.43
N LEU A 244 -25.35 12.23 -13.31
CA LEU A 244 -26.72 12.63 -13.59
C LEU A 244 -27.71 11.96 -12.63
N PRO A 245 -28.76 12.67 -12.16
CA PRO A 245 -29.80 12.08 -11.32
C PRO A 245 -30.44 10.83 -11.96
N PRO A 246 -30.78 9.78 -11.17
CA PRO A 246 -30.69 9.73 -9.71
C PRO A 246 -29.30 9.34 -9.16
N PHE A 247 -28.25 9.38 -9.98
CA PHE A 247 -26.86 9.08 -9.61
C PHE A 247 -26.09 10.36 -9.22
N GLY A 248 -24.77 10.25 -9.08
CA GLY A 248 -23.87 11.38 -8.80
C GLY A 248 -23.61 11.63 -7.30
N TYR A 249 -24.01 10.70 -6.43
CA TYR A 249 -23.69 10.77 -5.01
C TYR A 249 -22.32 10.16 -4.72
N ALA A 250 -21.66 10.65 -3.67
CA ALA A 250 -20.45 10.04 -3.16
C ALA A 250 -20.69 9.44 -1.78
N TYR A 251 -20.18 8.23 -1.57
CA TYR A 251 -20.13 7.59 -0.26
C TYR A 251 -18.82 7.98 0.43
N ARG A 252 -18.90 8.42 1.69
CA ARG A 252 -17.74 8.92 2.44
C ARG A 252 -17.35 7.91 3.50
N VAL A 253 -16.11 7.41 3.38
CA VAL A 253 -15.47 6.60 4.41
C VAL A 253 -14.66 7.53 5.30
N GLN A 254 -15.03 7.60 6.59
CA GLN A 254 -14.26 8.37 7.56
C GLN A 254 -12.97 7.61 7.91
N PRO A 255 -11.80 8.26 7.83
CA PRO A 255 -10.54 7.62 8.17
C PRO A 255 -10.49 7.30 9.66
N GLU A 256 -9.92 6.15 10.00
CA GLU A 256 -9.68 5.74 11.39
C GLU A 256 -8.38 4.96 11.44
N ALA A 257 -7.51 5.26 12.41
CA ALA A 257 -6.22 4.59 12.55
C ALA A 257 -6.40 3.06 12.64
N GLY A 258 -5.56 2.33 11.93
CA GLY A 258 -5.62 0.87 11.86
C GLY A 258 -6.64 0.32 10.86
N LYS A 259 -7.52 1.14 10.27
CA LYS A 259 -8.42 0.68 9.20
C LYS A 259 -7.70 0.59 7.86
N PHE A 260 -8.02 -0.45 7.11
CA PHE A 260 -7.57 -0.66 5.73
C PHE A 260 -8.79 -0.77 4.82
N VAL A 261 -8.97 0.21 3.92
CA VAL A 261 -10.08 0.23 2.95
C VAL A 261 -9.58 -0.33 1.63
N ILE A 262 -10.38 -1.18 0.98
CA ILE A 262 -10.06 -1.85 -0.29
C ILE A 262 -11.26 -1.72 -1.22
N PHE A 263 -10.99 -1.34 -2.46
CA PHE A 263 -12.03 -1.09 -3.47
C PHE A 263 -11.46 -1.27 -4.89
N PRO A 264 -12.32 -1.45 -5.91
CA PRO A 264 -11.91 -1.44 -7.31
C PRO A 264 -11.12 -0.21 -7.69
N ALA A 265 -9.94 -0.39 -8.31
CA ALA A 265 -9.08 0.74 -8.69
C ALA A 265 -9.72 1.68 -9.75
N THR A 266 -10.78 1.19 -10.41
CA THR A 266 -11.63 1.92 -11.37
C THR A 266 -12.68 2.81 -10.71
N LEU A 267 -12.96 2.63 -9.42
CA LEU A 267 -13.95 3.43 -8.70
C LEU A 267 -13.43 4.86 -8.56
N PRO A 268 -14.08 5.89 -9.14
CA PRO A 268 -13.62 7.26 -9.01
C PRO A 268 -13.67 7.69 -7.54
N HIS A 269 -12.57 8.22 -7.02
CA HIS A 269 -12.47 8.59 -5.62
C HIS A 269 -11.60 9.85 -5.42
N ALA A 270 -11.87 10.55 -4.33
CA ALA A 270 -11.15 11.73 -3.90
C ALA A 270 -10.84 11.61 -2.40
N VAL A 271 -9.91 12.40 -1.90
CA VAL A 271 -9.67 12.55 -0.46
C VAL A 271 -9.95 13.99 -0.09
N HIS A 272 -10.89 14.19 0.83
CA HIS A 272 -11.23 15.52 1.31
C HIS A 272 -10.06 16.16 2.06
N SER A 273 -10.12 17.48 2.18
CA SER A 273 -9.12 18.29 2.88
C SER A 273 -8.93 17.84 4.33
N THR A 274 -7.67 17.79 4.79
CA THR A 274 -7.32 17.62 6.22
C THR A 274 -6.92 18.98 6.80
N PRO A 275 -7.81 19.69 7.50
CA PRO A 275 -7.48 20.95 8.13
C PRO A 275 -6.59 20.77 9.37
N GLY A 276 -5.90 21.84 9.77
CA GLY A 276 -5.02 21.83 10.95
C GLY A 276 -3.60 21.34 10.68
N GLU A 277 -2.77 21.34 11.70
CA GLU A 277 -1.34 21.01 11.60
C GLU A 277 -1.04 19.53 11.88
N GLU A 278 -1.95 18.83 12.57
CA GLU A 278 -1.82 17.40 12.85
C GLU A 278 -2.05 16.59 11.57
N PRO A 279 -1.11 15.72 11.16
CA PRO A 279 -1.20 15.04 9.88
C PRO A 279 -2.10 13.81 9.91
N ARG A 280 -2.91 13.64 8.86
CA ARG A 280 -3.39 12.33 8.42
C ARG A 280 -2.24 11.61 7.71
N ILE A 281 -1.85 10.46 8.23
CA ILE A 281 -0.80 9.60 7.67
C ILE A 281 -1.42 8.32 7.16
N SER A 282 -1.15 7.96 5.91
CA SER A 282 -1.66 6.73 5.31
C SER A 282 -0.65 6.07 4.38
N ILE A 283 -0.79 4.77 4.17
CA ILE A 283 -0.11 4.02 3.12
C ILE A 283 -1.16 3.51 2.13
N SER A 284 -1.05 3.92 0.88
CA SER A 284 -1.89 3.44 -0.22
C SER A 284 -1.18 2.34 -0.98
N CYS A 285 -1.95 1.39 -1.52
CA CYS A 285 -1.44 0.28 -2.30
C CYS A 285 -2.31 0.02 -3.54
N ASN A 286 -1.69 -0.37 -4.63
CA ASN A 286 -2.34 -0.79 -5.87
C ASN A 286 -2.03 -2.26 -6.16
N PHE A 287 -3.07 -3.08 -6.25
CA PHE A 287 -2.93 -4.47 -6.68
C PHE A 287 -2.86 -4.49 -8.21
N PRO A 288 -1.77 -5.02 -8.80
CA PRO A 288 -1.65 -5.05 -10.25
C PRO A 288 -2.73 -5.93 -10.86
N GLY A 289 -3.16 -5.57 -12.05
CA GLY A 289 -4.06 -6.40 -12.82
C GLY A 289 -4.67 -5.61 -13.95
N ASP A 290 -5.20 -6.33 -14.93
CA ASP A 290 -5.85 -5.69 -16.06
C ASP A 290 -7.23 -5.18 -15.63
N TRP A 291 -7.31 -3.89 -15.37
CA TRP A 291 -8.57 -3.24 -15.03
C TRP A 291 -9.68 -3.45 -16.08
N MET A 292 -9.33 -3.70 -17.35
CA MET A 292 -10.31 -4.05 -18.39
C MET A 292 -10.86 -5.46 -18.16
N LYS A 293 -10.05 -6.41 -17.68
CA LYS A 293 -10.57 -7.72 -17.30
C LYS A 293 -11.37 -7.65 -16.00
N PHE A 294 -11.06 -6.70 -15.13
CA PHE A 294 -11.75 -6.50 -13.86
C PHE A 294 -13.16 -5.90 -14.02
N THR A 295 -13.36 -4.95 -14.95
CA THR A 295 -14.63 -4.22 -15.07
C THR A 295 -15.33 -4.29 -16.41
N THR A 296 -14.79 -4.97 -17.42
CA THR A 296 -15.53 -5.07 -18.69
C THR A 296 -16.63 -6.12 -18.59
N SER A 297 -17.79 -5.79 -19.15
CA SER A 297 -18.96 -6.68 -19.31
C SER A 297 -18.69 -7.97 -20.09
N LYS A 298 -17.47 -8.17 -20.60
CA LYS A 298 -17.03 -9.40 -21.24
C LYS A 298 -16.69 -10.50 -20.24
N VAL A 299 -16.44 -10.14 -18.98
CA VAL A 299 -16.12 -11.10 -17.92
C VAL A 299 -17.34 -11.23 -17.01
N VAL A 300 -17.97 -12.40 -17.05
CA VAL A 300 -19.09 -12.75 -16.17
C VAL A 300 -18.51 -13.50 -14.96
N TYR A 301 -18.54 -12.84 -13.80
CA TYR A 301 -18.09 -13.43 -12.53
C TYR A 301 -19.20 -14.30 -11.92
N GLY A 302 -19.35 -15.49 -12.51
CA GLY A 302 -20.38 -16.44 -12.12
C GLY A 302 -21.68 -16.25 -12.90
N GLU A 303 -22.22 -17.35 -13.39
CA GLU A 303 -23.54 -17.43 -13.99
C GLU A 303 -24.35 -18.43 -13.15
N SER A 304 -25.43 -17.97 -12.55
CA SER A 304 -26.38 -18.87 -11.89
C SER A 304 -27.53 -19.13 -12.86
N LYS A 305 -27.75 -20.39 -13.20
CA LYS A 305 -28.94 -20.83 -13.93
C LYS A 305 -29.93 -21.43 -12.94
N TRP A 306 -31.17 -20.98 -13.02
CA TRP A 306 -32.27 -21.53 -12.24
C TRP A 306 -33.46 -21.80 -13.14
N ASP A 307 -34.12 -22.91 -12.89
CA ASP A 307 -35.42 -23.22 -13.47
C ASP A 307 -36.49 -22.92 -12.41
N HIS A 308 -37.25 -21.85 -12.61
CA HIS A 308 -38.45 -21.58 -11.82
C HIS A 308 -39.68 -21.93 -12.66
N PRO A 309 -40.53 -22.87 -12.21
CA PRO A 309 -41.85 -22.99 -12.79
C PRO A 309 -42.60 -21.68 -12.54
N MET A 310 -42.90 -20.94 -13.60
CA MET A 310 -43.72 -19.73 -13.52
C MET A 310 -45.17 -20.17 -13.32
N MET A 311 -45.58 -20.22 -12.05
CA MET A 311 -46.96 -20.51 -11.68
C MET A 311 -47.81 -19.24 -11.77
N SER A 312 -49.06 -19.41 -12.19
CA SER A 312 -50.09 -18.39 -11.98
C SER A 312 -50.29 -18.13 -10.49
N ARG A 313 -50.91 -16.99 -10.16
CA ARG A 313 -51.22 -16.63 -8.77
C ARG A 313 -52.13 -17.68 -8.13
N GLU A 314 -53.08 -18.23 -8.88
CA GLU A 314 -53.98 -19.29 -8.41
C GLU A 314 -53.22 -20.57 -8.07
N GLU A 315 -52.32 -21.02 -8.96
CA GLU A 315 -51.52 -22.23 -8.76
C GLU A 315 -50.59 -22.10 -7.54
N ALA A 316 -49.94 -20.94 -7.36
CA ALA A 316 -49.09 -20.68 -6.19
C ALA A 316 -49.90 -20.70 -4.87
N MET A 317 -51.12 -20.15 -4.87
CA MET A 317 -52.02 -20.16 -3.70
C MET A 317 -52.51 -21.57 -3.37
N GLU A 318 -52.79 -22.41 -4.37
CA GLU A 318 -53.15 -23.81 -4.14
C GLU A 318 -51.99 -24.63 -3.58
N GLU A 319 -50.78 -24.40 -4.08
CA GLU A 319 -49.59 -25.08 -3.62
C GLU A 319 -49.24 -24.70 -2.16
N GLU A 320 -49.40 -23.43 -1.80
CA GLU A 320 -49.23 -22.95 -0.42
C GLU A 320 -50.28 -23.55 0.53
N LYS A 321 -51.53 -23.69 0.06
CA LYS A 321 -52.61 -24.37 0.82
C LYS A 321 -52.32 -25.86 1.02
N LYS A 322 -51.72 -26.53 0.03
CA LYS A 322 -51.30 -27.94 0.16
C LYS A 322 -50.18 -28.08 1.18
N LYS A 323 -49.12 -27.26 1.10
CA LYS A 323 -48.01 -27.27 2.08
C LYS A 323 -48.48 -27.03 3.52
N LYS A 324 -49.46 -26.15 3.74
CA LYS A 324 -50.04 -25.89 5.07
C LYS A 324 -50.94 -27.01 5.61
N LYS A 325 -51.39 -27.95 4.77
CA LYS A 325 -52.16 -29.13 5.21
C LYS A 325 -51.29 -30.34 5.54
N GLU A 326 -50.03 -30.33 5.11
CA GLU A 326 -49.05 -31.41 5.35
C GLU A 326 -48.18 -31.17 6.61
N LEU A 327 -48.37 -30.03 7.28
CA LEU A 327 -47.76 -29.62 8.57
C LEU A 327 -48.75 -29.81 9.72
#